data_AF-A0A0N5A6X3-F1
#
_entry.id   AF-A0A0N5A6X3-F1
#
_cell.length_a   1.000
_cell.length_b   1.000
_cell.length_c   1.000
_cell.angle_alpha   90.00
_cell.angle_beta   90.00
_cell.angle_gamma   90.00
#
_symmetry.space_group_name_H-M   'P 1'
#
loop_
_entity.id
_entity.type
_entity.pdbx_description
1 polymer ?
#
loop_
_entity_poly.entity_id
_entity_poly.type
_entity_poly.pdbx_seq_one_letter_code
_entity_poly.pdbx_strand_id
1 'polypeptide(L)'
;MMLRYNFVSICLILFNAKNCNSDCGTRNLGKVLKFDLPVLFYIDPRVNRSVIYQALLNIQEKTCIRFERKHLQITNENGINFLRSDKGYCINEHVGRRISFYEPQNIYIDDECMENPVKVQSYVHQALGALPTHLRNDSVEYIRVCYDDILEENFKYFAPAYYPSIDTFGLQYEFASILHVDAFYFAKNELASQKTIEVIEYEKIYDLIIGQRKSATFNDYKYLNFLYCNETCKKFPYLYCDSPGYQNPNNCFSCICPSGKEGTNCELPPKSFKEECPTNDIWVTEKEEKITFSNQNGYYCAVRFLTVSNKRIQFRFDALNFTDSK
;
A
#
# COMPACT_ATOMS: atom_id res chain seq x y z
N MET A 1 -26.66 4.47 8.57
CA MET A 1 -26.60 3.00 8.58
C MET A 1 -25.16 2.62 8.28
N MET A 2 -24.37 2.35 9.32
CA MET A 2 -22.92 2.12 9.22
C MET A 2 -22.72 0.65 8.80
N LEU A 3 -22.39 0.42 7.53
CA LEU A 3 -22.07 -0.92 7.02
C LEU A 3 -20.75 -1.35 7.67
N ARG A 4 -20.84 -2.29 8.62
CA ARG A 4 -19.68 -3.03 9.13
C ARG A 4 -19.36 -4.11 8.11
N TYR A 5 -18.31 -3.90 7.32
CA TYR A 5 -17.81 -4.88 6.38
C TYR A 5 -16.99 -5.93 7.13
N ASN A 6 -17.33 -7.21 6.93
CA ASN A 6 -16.60 -8.33 7.52
C ASN A 6 -15.47 -8.75 6.57
N PHE A 7 -14.24 -8.32 6.87
CA PHE A 7 -13.05 -8.81 6.18
C PHE A 7 -12.47 -10.00 6.95
N VAL A 8 -12.27 -11.14 6.26
CA VAL A 8 -11.30 -12.14 6.71
C VAL A 8 -9.93 -11.67 6.21
N SER A 9 -9.26 -10.83 7.00
CA SER A 9 -7.89 -10.41 6.72
C SER A 9 -6.92 -11.48 7.23
N ILE A 10 -6.48 -12.39 6.36
CA ILE A 10 -5.33 -13.27 6.63
C ILE A 10 -4.07 -12.40 6.51
N CYS A 11 -3.70 -11.73 7.59
CA CYS A 11 -2.45 -10.99 7.67
C CYS A 11 -1.36 -11.95 8.16
N LEU A 12 -0.66 -12.61 7.23
CA LEU A 12 0.57 -13.33 7.55
C LEU A 12 1.70 -12.33 7.78
N ILE A 13 1.84 -11.87 9.03
CA ILE A 13 3.01 -11.07 9.42
C ILE A 13 4.18 -12.04 9.63
N LEU A 14 4.91 -12.35 8.55
CA LEU A 14 6.16 -13.08 8.64
C LEU A 14 7.24 -12.15 9.21
N PHE A 15 7.56 -12.34 10.50
CA PHE A 15 8.64 -11.64 11.18
C PHE A 15 10.01 -12.07 10.64
N ASN A 16 10.44 -11.38 9.58
CA ASN A 16 11.86 -11.21 9.25
C ASN A 16 12.05 -9.80 8.70
N ALA A 17 11.67 -8.81 9.51
CA ALA A 17 12.02 -7.43 9.23
C ALA A 17 13.41 -7.15 9.83
N LYS A 18 14.41 -6.87 8.98
CA LYS A 18 15.56 -6.08 9.41
C LYS A 18 15.01 -4.71 9.84
N ASN A 19 14.75 -4.55 11.13
CA ASN A 19 14.10 -3.37 11.70
C ASN A 19 14.91 -2.11 11.38
N CYS A 20 14.22 -1.10 10.88
CA CYS A 20 14.75 0.23 10.67
C CYS A 20 14.13 1.14 11.74
N ASN A 21 14.57 1.01 13.00
CA ASN A 21 13.94 1.68 14.14
C ASN A 21 14.41 3.13 14.37
N SER A 22 15.36 3.65 13.57
CA SER A 22 15.83 5.04 13.73
C SER A 22 16.50 5.70 12.51
N ASP A 23 16.95 4.95 11.50
CA ASP A 23 17.78 5.50 10.40
C ASP A 23 17.12 5.46 9.01
N CYS A 24 15.79 5.35 8.96
CA CYS A 24 15.10 5.28 7.67
C CYS A 24 15.13 6.61 6.89
N GLY A 25 15.32 7.76 7.54
CA GLY A 25 15.35 9.06 6.87
C GLY A 25 16.55 9.27 5.94
N THR A 26 17.72 8.71 6.28
CA THR A 26 18.98 8.88 5.53
C THR A 26 19.08 7.92 4.34
N ARG A 27 18.41 6.77 4.42
CA ARG A 27 18.42 5.68 3.42
C ARG A 27 17.90 6.04 2.03
N ASN A 28 17.09 7.11 1.93
CA ASN A 28 16.52 7.60 0.67
C ASN A 28 17.20 8.85 0.11
N LEU A 29 18.36 9.25 0.65
CA LEU A 29 19.10 10.42 0.16
C LEU A 29 19.46 10.24 -1.33
N GLY A 30 18.92 11.12 -2.19
CA GLY A 30 19.23 11.15 -3.63
C GLY A 30 18.54 10.08 -4.49
N LYS A 31 17.60 9.29 -3.94
CA LYS A 31 16.91 8.20 -4.65
C LYS A 31 15.63 8.67 -5.35
N VAL A 32 14.64 9.11 -4.57
CA VAL A 32 13.37 9.69 -5.06
C VAL A 32 13.20 11.11 -4.52
N LEU A 33 12.78 12.03 -5.38
CA LEU A 33 12.60 13.42 -5.00
C LEU A 33 11.24 13.63 -4.32
N LYS A 34 11.27 14.29 -3.17
CA LYS A 34 10.10 14.57 -2.33
C LYS A 34 9.56 15.97 -2.58
N PHE A 35 8.26 16.16 -2.46
CA PHE A 35 7.66 17.48 -2.36
C PHE A 35 8.01 18.15 -1.03
N ASP A 36 8.07 19.48 -1.06
CA ASP A 36 7.94 20.27 0.16
C ASP A 36 6.48 20.21 0.64
N LEU A 37 6.30 20.26 1.96
CA LEU A 37 4.97 20.21 2.58
C LEU A 37 4.54 21.63 3.02
N PRO A 38 3.27 22.02 2.79
CA PRO A 38 2.21 21.27 2.14
C PRO A 38 2.40 21.13 0.62
N VAL A 39 1.96 20.00 0.05
CA VAL A 39 1.98 19.75 -1.40
C VAL A 39 0.87 20.57 -2.07
N LEU A 40 1.25 21.42 -3.02
CA LEU A 40 0.30 22.19 -3.81
C LEU A 40 -0.45 21.28 -4.79
N PHE A 41 -1.76 21.48 -4.95
CA PHE A 41 -2.54 20.74 -5.93
C PHE A 41 -3.65 21.56 -6.62
N TYR A 42 -3.98 21.18 -7.84
CA TYR A 42 -5.10 21.74 -8.61
C TYR A 42 -6.01 20.61 -9.12
N ILE A 43 -7.30 20.89 -9.27
CA ILE A 43 -8.28 19.94 -9.82
C ILE A 43 -8.99 20.58 -11.02
N ASP A 44 -8.83 19.96 -12.19
CA ASP A 44 -9.57 20.31 -13.41
C ASP A 44 -11.09 20.28 -13.13
N PRO A 45 -11.87 21.30 -13.56
CA PRO A 45 -13.32 21.33 -13.39
C PRO A 45 -14.08 20.09 -13.88
N ARG A 46 -13.53 19.35 -14.85
CA ARG A 46 -14.09 18.10 -15.39
C ARG A 46 -13.83 16.88 -14.50
N VAL A 47 -13.01 17.02 -13.47
CA VAL A 47 -12.65 15.93 -12.54
C VAL A 47 -13.53 16.00 -11.29
N ASN A 48 -14.05 14.83 -10.86
CA ASN A 48 -14.84 14.72 -9.63
C ASN A 48 -14.01 15.11 -8.39
N ARG A 49 -14.24 16.33 -7.90
CA ARG A 49 -13.50 16.91 -6.76
C ARG A 49 -13.63 16.09 -5.49
N SER A 50 -14.80 15.50 -5.23
CA SER A 50 -15.03 14.72 -4.00
C SER A 50 -14.12 13.51 -3.92
N VAL A 51 -13.89 12.84 -5.05
CA VAL A 51 -12.98 11.69 -5.12
C VAL A 51 -11.54 12.09 -4.85
N ILE A 52 -11.07 13.21 -5.43
CA ILE A 52 -9.73 13.72 -5.15
C ILE A 52 -9.59 14.07 -3.67
N TYR A 53 -10.55 14.80 -3.09
CA TYR A 53 -10.49 15.16 -1.67
C TYR A 53 -10.47 13.93 -0.75
N GLN A 54 -11.25 12.89 -1.04
CA GLN A 54 -11.22 11.65 -0.27
C GLN A 54 -9.86 10.95 -0.37
N ALA A 55 -9.29 10.85 -1.58
CA ALA A 55 -7.95 10.28 -1.78
C ALA A 55 -6.87 11.03 -0.98
N LEU A 56 -6.90 12.37 -1.00
CA LEU A 56 -5.98 13.20 -0.23
C LEU A 56 -6.24 13.10 1.28
N LEU A 57 -7.50 13.06 1.72
CA LEU A 57 -7.87 12.92 3.12
C LEU A 57 -7.35 11.61 3.72
N ASN A 58 -7.52 10.49 3.01
CA ASN A 58 -7.01 9.19 3.43
C ASN A 58 -5.50 9.23 3.76
N ILE A 59 -4.72 9.97 2.96
CA ILE A 59 -3.28 10.17 3.19
C ILE A 59 -3.03 11.09 4.39
N GLN A 60 -3.74 12.21 4.50
CA GLN A 60 -3.56 13.18 5.58
C GLN A 60 -3.89 12.58 6.96
N GLU A 61 -4.89 11.71 7.05
CA GLU A 61 -5.29 11.07 8.31
C GLU A 61 -4.22 10.10 8.84
N LYS A 62 -3.42 9.50 7.95
CA LYS A 62 -2.44 8.45 8.30
C LYS A 62 -0.98 8.91 8.21
N THR A 63 -0.74 10.13 7.73
CA THR A 63 0.61 10.66 7.53
C THR A 63 0.73 12.12 7.94
N CYS A 64 1.96 12.64 8.00
CA CYS A 64 2.22 14.08 8.18
C CYS A 64 2.01 14.91 6.90
N ILE A 65 1.79 14.27 5.75
CA ILE A 65 1.68 14.96 4.46
C ILE A 65 0.40 15.81 4.48
N ARG A 66 0.51 17.05 3.99
CA ARG A 66 -0.59 18.01 3.90
C ARG A 66 -0.69 18.54 2.49
N PHE A 67 -1.89 18.94 2.10
CA PHE A 67 -2.17 19.42 0.75
C PHE A 67 -2.79 20.82 0.78
N GLU A 68 -2.36 21.68 -0.14
CA GLU A 68 -2.90 23.03 -0.31
C GLU A 68 -3.45 23.21 -1.72
N ARG A 69 -4.73 23.58 -1.83
CA ARG A 69 -5.40 23.72 -3.13
C ARG A 69 -5.06 25.05 -3.80
N LYS A 70 -4.72 25.00 -5.08
CA LYS A 70 -4.70 26.14 -6.00
C LYS A 70 -6.01 26.23 -6.80
N HIS A 71 -6.44 27.45 -7.06
CA HIS A 71 -7.64 27.72 -7.86
C HIS A 71 -7.41 27.64 -9.37
N LEU A 72 -6.17 27.89 -9.80
CA LEU A 72 -5.73 27.80 -11.20
C LEU A 72 -4.79 26.61 -11.37
N GLN A 73 -4.70 26.11 -12.60
CA GLN A 73 -3.77 25.06 -12.96
C GLN A 73 -2.34 25.50 -12.66
N ILE A 74 -1.58 24.62 -12.03
CA ILE A 74 -0.18 24.85 -11.70
C ILE A 74 0.63 24.74 -13.00
N THR A 75 1.52 25.70 -13.27
CA THR A 75 2.34 25.73 -14.50
C THR A 75 3.80 26.10 -14.28
N ASN A 76 4.15 26.85 -13.23
CA ASN A 76 5.50 27.36 -12.98
C ASN A 76 5.98 27.12 -11.53
N GLU A 77 5.47 26.09 -10.87
CA GLU A 77 5.88 25.67 -9.53
C GLU A 77 5.62 24.17 -9.35
N ASN A 78 6.25 23.56 -8.34
CA ASN A 78 6.00 22.18 -7.98
C ASN A 78 4.59 22.00 -7.44
N GLY A 79 3.97 20.90 -7.84
CA GLY A 79 2.68 20.48 -7.32
C GLY A 79 2.09 19.35 -8.15
N ILE A 80 0.84 19.02 -7.85
CA ILE A 80 0.10 17.96 -8.52
C ILE A 80 -1.13 18.57 -9.20
N ASN A 81 -1.21 18.46 -10.53
CA ASN A 81 -2.45 18.75 -11.25
C ASN A 81 -3.24 17.45 -11.45
N PHE A 82 -4.48 17.42 -11.00
CA PHE A 82 -5.44 16.37 -11.35
C PHE A 82 -6.20 16.80 -12.61
N LEU A 83 -5.86 16.20 -13.74
CA LEU A 83 -6.38 16.56 -15.07
C LEU A 83 -7.29 15.45 -15.61
N ARG A 84 -8.26 15.79 -16.47
CA ARG A 84 -9.05 14.77 -17.16
C ARG A 84 -8.15 13.96 -18.12
N SER A 85 -8.29 12.64 -18.11
CA SER A 85 -7.66 11.76 -19.09
C SER A 85 -8.51 11.67 -20.36
N ASP A 86 -7.86 11.81 -21.51
CA ASP A 86 -8.47 11.58 -22.83
C ASP A 86 -8.11 10.19 -23.40
N LYS A 87 -7.31 9.40 -22.66
CA LYS A 87 -6.80 8.09 -23.13
C LYS A 87 -7.65 6.89 -22.71
N GLY A 88 -8.73 7.12 -21.97
CA GLY A 88 -9.59 6.06 -21.45
C GLY A 88 -9.00 5.30 -20.25
N TYR A 89 -7.84 5.72 -19.73
CA TYR A 89 -7.26 5.16 -18.51
C TYR A 89 -6.64 6.24 -17.62
N CYS A 90 -6.58 6.00 -16.31
CA CYS A 90 -5.81 6.80 -15.38
C CYS A 90 -4.31 6.53 -15.42
N ILE A 91 -3.53 7.57 -15.18
CA ILE A 91 -2.09 7.42 -15.08
C ILE A 91 -1.46 8.57 -14.30
N ASN A 92 -0.41 8.25 -13.56
CA ASN A 92 0.50 9.24 -12.98
C ASN A 92 1.73 9.40 -13.89
N GLU A 93 2.15 10.64 -14.14
CA GLU A 93 3.28 10.93 -15.04
C GLU A 93 4.64 10.57 -14.44
N HIS A 94 4.82 10.69 -13.13
CA HIS A 94 6.14 10.59 -12.51
C HIS A 94 6.08 10.08 -11.05
N VAL A 95 7.06 9.29 -10.63
CA VAL A 95 7.15 8.82 -9.23
C VAL A 95 7.98 9.82 -8.42
N GLY A 96 7.36 10.44 -7.41
CA GLY A 96 7.96 11.57 -6.68
C GLY A 96 7.80 12.89 -7.44
N ARG A 97 8.31 13.99 -6.89
CA ARG A 97 8.27 15.29 -7.60
C ARG A 97 9.22 15.29 -8.79
N ARG A 98 8.97 16.20 -9.75
CA ARG A 98 9.89 16.43 -10.87
C ARG A 98 11.21 17.05 -10.38
N ILE A 99 12.25 16.90 -11.18
CA ILE A 99 13.60 17.45 -10.91
C ILE A 99 13.52 18.98 -10.83
N SER A 100 12.92 19.60 -11.85
CA SER A 100 12.72 21.04 -11.92
C SER A 100 11.71 21.50 -10.88
N PHE A 101 12.05 22.54 -10.11
CA PHE A 101 11.11 23.10 -9.13
C PHE A 101 9.96 23.88 -9.76
N TYR A 102 10.11 24.25 -11.03
CA TYR A 102 9.14 25.04 -11.79
C TYR A 102 8.19 24.17 -12.62
N GLU A 103 8.27 22.85 -12.48
CA GLU A 103 7.44 21.92 -13.25
C GLU A 103 6.51 21.14 -12.32
N PRO A 104 5.19 21.25 -12.50
CA PRO A 104 4.24 20.38 -11.83
C PRO A 104 4.27 18.98 -12.45
N GLN A 105 3.72 18.00 -11.75
CA GLN A 105 3.36 16.72 -12.36
C GLN A 105 1.85 16.58 -12.49
N ASN A 106 1.42 15.83 -13.50
CA ASN A 106 0.01 15.58 -13.73
C ASN A 106 -0.35 14.15 -13.36
N ILE A 107 -1.52 14.00 -12.75
CA ILE A 107 -2.24 12.74 -12.65
C ILE A 107 -3.46 12.88 -13.54
N TYR A 108 -3.54 12.04 -14.57
CA TYR A 108 -4.68 12.00 -15.47
C TYR A 108 -5.74 11.05 -14.93
N ILE A 109 -6.98 11.52 -14.90
CA ILE A 109 -8.13 10.89 -14.27
C ILE A 109 -9.17 10.57 -15.35
N ASP A 110 -9.43 9.29 -15.60
CA ASP A 110 -10.51 8.79 -16.47
C ASP A 110 -11.85 8.68 -15.72
N ASP A 111 -12.87 8.10 -16.36
CA ASP A 111 -14.19 7.91 -15.76
C ASP A 111 -14.15 6.92 -14.58
N GLU A 112 -13.42 5.81 -14.70
CA GLU A 112 -13.36 4.79 -13.66
C GLU A 112 -12.73 5.33 -12.36
N CYS A 113 -11.65 6.11 -12.46
CA CYS A 113 -11.05 6.77 -11.32
C CYS A 113 -11.94 7.86 -10.73
N MET A 114 -12.80 8.51 -11.51
CA MET A 114 -13.77 9.49 -10.97
C MET A 114 -14.81 8.86 -10.05
N GLU A 115 -14.86 7.54 -9.98
CA GLU A 115 -15.76 6.78 -9.11
C GLU A 115 -15.02 6.12 -7.93
N ASN A 116 -13.69 6.01 -7.96
CA ASN A 116 -12.92 5.29 -6.95
C ASN A 116 -11.78 6.14 -6.32
N PRO A 117 -12.01 6.72 -5.12
CA PRO A 117 -10.98 7.44 -4.36
C PRO A 117 -9.71 6.64 -4.07
N VAL A 118 -9.80 5.32 -3.86
CA VAL A 118 -8.63 4.48 -3.56
C VAL A 118 -7.77 4.27 -4.82
N LYS A 119 -8.39 4.21 -6.00
CA LYS A 119 -7.68 4.19 -7.28
C LYS A 119 -6.95 5.51 -7.52
N VAL A 120 -7.57 6.66 -7.25
CA VAL A 120 -6.87 7.96 -7.30
C VAL A 120 -5.76 8.01 -6.24
N GLN A 121 -6.02 7.53 -5.03
CA GLN A 121 -5.05 7.51 -3.94
C GLN A 121 -3.78 6.74 -4.29
N SER A 122 -3.84 5.64 -5.06
CA SER A 122 -2.65 4.91 -5.48
C SER A 122 -1.75 5.76 -6.38
N TYR A 123 -2.34 6.51 -7.31
CA TYR A 123 -1.60 7.47 -8.14
C TYR A 123 -1.03 8.62 -7.32
N VAL A 124 -1.73 9.06 -6.26
CA VAL A 124 -1.17 10.07 -5.33
C VAL A 124 0.00 9.48 -4.53
N HIS A 125 -0.05 8.22 -4.09
CA HIS A 125 1.10 7.56 -3.45
C HIS A 125 2.31 7.53 -4.39
N GLN A 126 2.09 7.23 -5.68
CA GLN A 126 3.15 7.27 -6.69
C GLN A 126 3.71 8.68 -6.87
N ALA A 127 2.84 9.68 -7.04
CA ALA A 127 3.25 11.07 -7.13
C ALA A 127 4.07 11.51 -5.92
N LEU A 128 3.75 11.01 -4.71
CA LEU A 128 4.51 11.28 -3.49
C LEU A 128 5.84 10.50 -3.41
N GLY A 129 6.10 9.54 -4.29
CA GLY A 129 7.39 8.84 -4.38
C GLY A 129 7.35 7.35 -4.09
N ALA A 130 6.16 6.76 -3.91
CA ALA A 130 6.02 5.32 -3.74
C ALA A 130 6.01 4.61 -5.11
N LEU A 131 7.00 3.76 -5.37
CA LEU A 131 7.09 3.04 -6.63
C LEU A 131 5.95 2.00 -6.75
N PRO A 132 5.33 1.82 -7.93
CA PRO A 132 4.46 0.68 -8.19
C PRO A 132 5.13 -0.65 -7.82
N THR A 133 4.38 -1.54 -7.16
CA THR A 133 4.97 -2.71 -6.49
C THR A 133 5.66 -3.65 -7.48
N HIS A 134 5.11 -3.81 -8.69
CA HIS A 134 5.69 -4.66 -9.73
C HIS A 134 7.03 -4.16 -10.29
N LEU A 135 7.35 -2.87 -10.09
CA LEU A 135 8.61 -2.24 -10.56
C LEU A 135 9.73 -2.32 -9.53
N ARG A 136 9.49 -2.84 -8.33
CA ARG A 136 10.54 -3.02 -7.32
C ARG A 136 11.62 -3.97 -7.84
N ASN A 137 12.87 -3.74 -7.45
CA ASN A 137 13.98 -4.61 -7.87
C ASN A 137 13.84 -6.07 -7.40
N ASP A 138 13.15 -6.30 -6.27
CA ASP A 138 12.88 -7.63 -5.73
C ASP A 138 11.62 -8.29 -6.34
N SER A 139 10.89 -7.62 -7.24
CA SER A 139 9.64 -8.14 -7.80
C SER A 139 9.83 -9.43 -8.60
N VAL A 140 11.02 -9.64 -9.17
CA VAL A 140 11.39 -10.84 -9.94
C VAL A 140 11.35 -12.14 -9.11
N GLU A 141 11.36 -12.05 -7.79
CA GLU A 141 11.21 -13.20 -6.88
C GLU A 141 9.73 -13.58 -6.68
N TYR A 142 8.79 -12.68 -7.00
CA TYR A 142 7.37 -12.81 -6.67
C TYR A 142 6.47 -12.89 -7.90
N ILE A 143 6.84 -12.19 -8.98
CA ILE A 143 6.06 -12.08 -10.20
C ILE A 143 6.93 -12.28 -11.46
N ARG A 144 6.26 -12.71 -12.53
CA ARG A 144 6.79 -12.77 -13.89
C ARG A 144 6.04 -11.75 -14.75
N VAL A 145 6.78 -10.91 -15.48
CA VAL A 145 6.22 -9.99 -16.47
C VAL A 145 6.22 -10.65 -17.84
N CYS A 146 5.04 -10.78 -18.46
CA CYS A 146 4.84 -11.39 -19.77
C CYS A 146 4.88 -10.33 -20.86
N TYR A 147 6.09 -9.96 -21.30
CA TYR A 147 6.30 -8.90 -22.32
C TYR A 147 5.61 -9.16 -23.65
N ASP A 148 5.45 -10.42 -24.05
CA ASP A 148 4.77 -10.80 -25.29
C ASP A 148 3.28 -10.44 -25.28
N ASP A 149 2.68 -10.27 -24.09
CA ASP A 149 1.27 -9.93 -23.90
C ASP A 149 1.05 -8.42 -23.66
N ILE A 150 2.10 -7.60 -23.71
CA ILE A 150 2.06 -6.14 -23.51
C ILE A 150 2.23 -5.41 -24.86
N LEU A 151 1.42 -4.40 -25.14
CA LEU A 151 1.64 -3.53 -26.32
C LEU A 151 2.97 -2.77 -26.18
N GLU A 152 3.77 -2.72 -27.25
CA GLU A 152 5.13 -2.15 -27.23
C GLU A 152 5.18 -0.71 -26.70
N GLU A 153 4.19 0.11 -27.05
CA GLU A 153 4.02 1.48 -26.55
C GLU A 153 3.90 1.60 -25.01
N ASN A 154 3.54 0.50 -24.34
CA ASN A 154 3.36 0.41 -22.90
C ASN A 154 4.55 -0.23 -22.16
N PHE A 155 5.59 -0.71 -22.86
CA PHE A 155 6.76 -1.35 -22.22
C PHE A 155 7.44 -0.48 -21.16
N LYS A 156 7.42 0.85 -21.33
CA LYS A 156 7.97 1.79 -20.35
C LYS A 156 7.33 1.67 -18.96
N TYR A 157 6.09 1.18 -18.85
CA TYR A 157 5.38 0.99 -17.57
C TYR A 157 5.76 -0.30 -16.83
N PHE A 158 6.58 -1.14 -17.46
CA PHE A 158 7.08 -2.40 -16.92
C PHE A 158 8.59 -2.42 -16.75
N ALA A 159 9.29 -1.41 -17.28
CA ALA A 159 10.74 -1.33 -17.27
C ALA A 159 11.23 -0.45 -16.11
N PRO A 160 11.83 -1.02 -15.03
CA PRO A 160 12.25 -0.26 -13.85
C PRO A 160 13.27 0.86 -14.15
N ALA A 161 14.00 0.76 -15.26
CA ALA A 161 14.97 1.76 -15.70
C ALA A 161 14.35 3.15 -16.01
N TYR A 162 13.04 3.23 -16.26
CA TYR A 162 12.33 4.50 -16.46
C TYR A 162 11.90 5.18 -15.16
N TYR A 163 12.17 4.57 -14.02
CA TYR A 163 11.71 5.03 -12.71
C TYR A 163 12.88 5.35 -11.78
N PRO A 164 12.69 6.25 -10.80
CA PRO A 164 13.72 6.53 -9.81
C PRO A 164 14.03 5.26 -9.00
N SER A 165 15.28 5.16 -8.55
CA SER A 165 15.63 4.20 -7.50
C SER A 165 14.87 4.55 -6.23
N ILE A 166 14.43 3.55 -5.46
CA ILE A 166 13.77 3.74 -4.17
C ILE A 166 14.38 2.83 -3.11
N ASP A 167 14.39 3.28 -1.85
CA ASP A 167 14.57 2.38 -0.70
C ASP A 167 13.22 1.82 -0.27
N THR A 168 13.16 0.49 -0.08
CA THR A 168 11.95 -0.21 0.39
C THR A 168 11.76 -0.08 1.90
N PHE A 169 12.73 0.50 2.61
CA PHE A 169 12.81 0.60 4.06
C PHE A 169 12.72 -0.75 4.78
N GLY A 170 13.07 -1.83 4.10
CA GLY A 170 12.91 -3.20 4.61
C GLY A 170 11.46 -3.69 4.62
N LEU A 171 10.52 -2.98 3.99
CA LEU A 171 9.17 -3.47 3.76
C LEU A 171 9.19 -4.61 2.73
N GLN A 172 8.54 -5.72 3.08
CA GLN A 172 8.40 -6.89 2.23
C GLN A 172 7.52 -6.59 1.00
N TYR A 173 7.61 -7.44 -0.01
CA TYR A 173 6.73 -7.38 -1.18
C TYR A 173 5.29 -7.71 -0.75
N GLU A 174 4.36 -6.81 -1.05
CA GLU A 174 2.96 -6.93 -0.62
C GLU A 174 2.02 -6.94 -1.83
N PHE A 175 1.52 -8.13 -2.17
CA PHE A 175 0.58 -8.32 -3.29
C PHE A 175 -0.70 -7.47 -3.15
N ALA A 176 -1.15 -7.24 -1.91
CA ALA A 176 -2.36 -6.48 -1.61
C ALA A 176 -2.16 -4.95 -1.60
N SER A 177 -0.94 -4.45 -1.83
CA SER A 177 -0.69 -3.01 -1.88
C SER A 177 -1.53 -2.34 -2.98
N ILE A 178 -2.06 -1.13 -2.71
CA ILE A 178 -2.77 -0.35 -3.75
C ILE A 178 -1.84 0.10 -4.89
N LEU A 179 -0.52 -0.03 -4.70
CA LEU A 179 0.50 0.24 -5.70
C LEU A 179 0.76 -0.95 -6.62
N HIS A 180 0.21 -2.13 -6.31
CA HIS A 180 0.30 -3.26 -7.22
C HIS A 180 -0.72 -3.09 -8.35
N VAL A 181 -0.27 -3.27 -9.58
CA VAL A 181 -1.15 -3.32 -10.76
C VAL A 181 -1.85 -4.68 -10.82
N ASP A 182 -2.98 -4.78 -11.52
CA ASP A 182 -3.67 -6.06 -11.72
C ASP A 182 -2.91 -6.95 -12.73
N ALA A 183 -3.35 -8.20 -12.84
CA ALA A 183 -2.73 -9.22 -13.71
C ALA A 183 -2.82 -8.88 -15.22
N PHE A 184 -3.73 -7.99 -15.62
CA PHE A 184 -4.04 -7.66 -17.02
C PHE A 184 -3.63 -6.24 -17.40
N TYR A 185 -2.86 -5.57 -16.54
CA TYR A 185 -2.43 -4.19 -16.75
C TYR A 185 -1.80 -4.02 -18.13
N PHE A 186 -2.36 -3.16 -18.98
CA PHE A 186 -1.93 -2.92 -20.37
C PHE A 186 -1.80 -4.17 -21.26
N ALA A 187 -2.60 -5.21 -21.02
CA ALA A 187 -2.67 -6.37 -21.89
C ALA A 187 -3.08 -5.98 -23.33
N LYS A 188 -2.48 -6.63 -24.33
CA LYS A 188 -2.82 -6.45 -25.76
C LYS A 188 -4.29 -6.70 -26.07
N ASN A 189 -4.92 -7.59 -25.30
CA ASN A 189 -6.29 -7.99 -25.49
C ASN A 189 -6.97 -8.14 -24.12
N GLU A 190 -7.73 -7.14 -23.71
CA GLU A 190 -8.53 -7.19 -22.47
C GLU A 190 -9.58 -8.32 -22.47
N LEU A 191 -9.93 -8.85 -23.66
CA LEU A 191 -10.84 -9.99 -23.80
C LEU A 191 -10.12 -11.35 -23.79
N ALA A 192 -8.79 -11.38 -23.94
CA ALA A 192 -8.02 -12.61 -23.81
C ALA A 192 -7.61 -12.79 -22.35
N SER A 193 -7.69 -14.02 -21.85
CA SER A 193 -7.19 -14.41 -20.53
C SER A 193 -5.65 -14.37 -20.42
N GLN A 194 -4.99 -13.52 -21.20
CA GLN A 194 -3.53 -13.36 -21.25
C GLN A 194 -3.11 -12.30 -20.23
N LYS A 195 -2.44 -12.76 -19.17
CA LYS A 195 -1.94 -11.91 -18.10
C LYS A 195 -0.63 -11.28 -18.52
N THR A 196 -0.46 -9.99 -18.24
CA THR A 196 0.83 -9.29 -18.37
C THR A 196 1.69 -9.47 -17.12
N ILE A 197 1.06 -9.80 -15.99
CA ILE A 197 1.72 -10.13 -14.73
C ILE A 197 1.17 -11.45 -14.20
N GLU A 198 2.08 -12.37 -13.91
CA GLU A 198 1.77 -13.64 -13.26
C GLU A 198 2.50 -13.74 -11.92
N VAL A 199 1.81 -14.21 -10.89
CA VAL A 199 2.45 -14.53 -9.62
C VAL A 199 3.15 -15.90 -9.71
N ILE A 200 4.39 -15.98 -9.22
CA ILE A 200 5.22 -17.20 -9.29
C ILE A 200 4.74 -18.27 -8.30
N GLU A 201 4.48 -17.90 -7.05
CA GLU A 201 4.06 -18.83 -5.99
C GLU A 201 2.63 -18.56 -5.54
N TYR A 202 1.85 -19.62 -5.30
CA TYR A 202 0.45 -19.53 -4.85
C TYR A 202 -0.44 -18.67 -5.78
N GLU A 203 -0.19 -18.73 -7.09
CA GLU A 203 -0.88 -17.99 -8.17
C GLU A 203 -2.39 -17.89 -7.94
N LYS A 204 -3.07 -19.02 -7.67
CA LYS A 204 -4.52 -19.10 -7.45
C LYS A 204 -5.06 -18.17 -6.36
N ILE A 205 -4.24 -17.77 -5.39
CA ILE A 205 -4.62 -16.90 -4.28
C ILE A 205 -4.21 -15.47 -4.59
N TYR A 206 -2.94 -15.23 -4.94
CA TYR A 206 -2.42 -13.88 -5.07
C TYR A 206 -2.85 -13.16 -6.34
N ASP A 207 -3.18 -13.88 -7.41
CA ASP A 207 -3.75 -13.26 -8.62
C ASP A 207 -5.10 -12.59 -8.35
N LEU A 208 -5.84 -13.07 -7.35
CA LEU A 208 -7.11 -12.46 -6.91
C LEU A 208 -6.90 -11.24 -6.01
N ILE A 209 -5.67 -11.01 -5.56
CA ILE A 209 -5.31 -9.97 -4.58
C ILE A 209 -4.61 -8.79 -5.26
N ILE A 210 -3.73 -9.06 -6.23
CA ILE A 210 -3.03 -8.00 -6.97
C ILE A 210 -4.04 -7.10 -7.70
N GLY A 211 -3.74 -5.80 -7.77
CA GLY A 211 -4.63 -4.85 -8.42
C GLY A 211 -5.84 -4.39 -7.60
N GLN A 212 -6.03 -4.87 -6.37
CA GLN A 212 -7.14 -4.43 -5.53
C GLN A 212 -7.16 -2.89 -5.35
N ARG A 213 -8.36 -2.31 -5.34
CA ARG A 213 -8.62 -0.86 -5.13
C ARG A 213 -9.67 -0.64 -4.03
N LYS A 214 -9.66 -1.47 -3.00
CA LYS A 214 -10.58 -1.41 -1.85
C LYS A 214 -10.04 -0.53 -0.72
N SER A 215 -8.75 -0.65 -0.39
CA SER A 215 -8.11 0.16 0.66
C SER A 215 -6.59 0.13 0.58
N ALA A 216 -5.92 1.24 0.92
CA ALA A 216 -4.48 1.27 1.17
C ALA A 216 -4.12 0.42 2.40
N THR A 217 -3.00 -0.28 2.32
CA THR A 217 -2.52 -1.13 3.41
C THR A 217 -1.79 -0.33 4.48
N PHE A 218 -1.50 -0.97 5.61
CA PHE A 218 -0.63 -0.39 6.64
C PHE A 218 0.76 -0.05 6.08
N ASN A 219 1.30 -0.91 5.19
CA ASN A 219 2.63 -0.72 4.60
C ASN A 219 2.66 0.40 3.56
N ASP A 220 1.57 0.63 2.82
CA ASP A 220 1.44 1.77 1.89
C ASP A 220 1.62 3.11 2.63
N TYR A 221 0.94 3.30 3.76
CA TYR A 221 1.10 4.51 4.59
C TYR A 221 2.44 4.53 5.33
N LYS A 222 2.91 3.38 5.82
CA LYS A 222 4.20 3.28 6.51
C LYS A 222 5.35 3.72 5.61
N TYR A 223 5.31 3.36 4.32
CA TYR A 223 6.29 3.81 3.34
C TYR A 223 6.33 5.33 3.24
N LEU A 224 5.18 5.99 3.06
CA LEU A 224 5.11 7.45 3.00
C LEU A 224 5.58 8.11 4.31
N ASN A 225 5.25 7.53 5.46
CA ASN A 225 5.68 8.03 6.76
C ASN A 225 7.21 7.94 6.93
N PHE A 226 7.83 6.85 6.52
CA PHE A 226 9.28 6.73 6.52
C PHE A 226 9.95 7.68 5.52
N LEU A 227 9.29 8.00 4.41
CA LEU A 227 9.82 8.92 3.41
C LEU A 227 9.71 10.40 3.82
N TYR A 228 8.58 10.81 4.41
CA TYR A 228 8.26 12.22 4.70
C TYR A 228 8.31 12.60 6.19
N CYS A 229 8.01 11.68 7.11
CA CYS A 229 7.52 12.04 8.44
C CYS A 229 8.44 11.67 9.60
N ASN A 230 9.61 11.09 9.36
CA ASN A 230 10.56 10.71 10.43
C ASN A 230 10.98 11.88 11.33
N GLU A 231 10.94 13.10 10.80
CA GLU A 231 11.32 14.32 11.50
C GLU A 231 10.19 14.92 12.36
N THR A 232 8.95 14.53 12.11
CA THR A 232 7.75 15.17 12.66
C THR A 232 7.72 15.12 14.20
N CYS A 233 8.12 13.99 14.78
CA CYS A 233 8.05 13.78 16.22
C CYS A 233 9.38 14.02 16.97
N LYS A 234 10.42 14.57 16.32
CA LYS A 234 11.76 14.72 16.93
C LYS A 234 11.81 15.61 18.18
N LYS A 235 10.87 16.54 18.32
CA LYS A 235 10.78 17.43 19.49
C LYS A 235 10.04 16.80 20.68
N PHE A 236 9.47 15.62 20.49
CA PHE A 236 8.71 14.90 21.51
C PHE A 236 9.56 13.76 22.10
N PRO A 237 9.23 13.27 23.30
CA PRO A 237 9.86 12.07 23.84
C PRO A 237 9.75 10.91 22.87
N TYR A 238 10.81 10.12 22.75
CA TYR A 238 10.78 8.91 21.94
C TYR A 238 9.71 7.95 22.49
N LEU A 239 8.78 7.57 21.62
CA LEU A 239 7.77 6.56 21.90
C LEU A 239 8.15 5.28 21.19
N TYR A 240 8.39 4.21 21.96
CA TYR A 240 8.64 2.90 21.41
C TYR A 240 7.33 2.27 20.89
N CYS A 241 7.33 1.86 19.62
CA CYS A 241 6.24 1.09 19.01
C CYS A 241 6.79 -0.28 18.59
N ASP A 242 6.18 -1.35 19.09
CA ASP A 242 6.60 -2.72 18.81
C ASP A 242 6.39 -3.07 17.33
N SER A 243 7.38 -3.75 16.74
CA SER A 243 7.41 -4.02 15.30
C SER A 243 6.20 -4.88 14.88
N PRO A 244 5.54 -4.59 13.75
CA PRO A 244 5.89 -3.59 12.74
C PRO A 244 5.21 -2.22 12.95
N GLY A 245 4.72 -1.90 14.14
CA GLY A 245 4.17 -0.58 14.49
C GLY A 245 5.18 0.57 14.34
N TYR A 246 4.68 1.81 14.28
CA TYR A 246 5.51 3.02 14.23
C TYR A 246 4.81 4.21 14.88
N GLN A 247 5.58 5.22 15.28
CA GLN A 247 5.04 6.41 15.96
C GLN A 247 4.10 7.19 15.02
N ASN A 248 2.95 7.61 15.54
CA ASN A 248 1.96 8.33 14.77
C ASN A 248 2.41 9.77 14.52
N PRO A 249 2.65 10.18 13.26
CA PRO A 249 3.10 11.54 12.97
C PRO A 249 2.03 12.61 13.19
N ASN A 250 0.75 12.23 13.27
CA ASN A 250 -0.35 13.14 13.60
C ASN A 250 -0.58 13.27 15.12
N ASN A 251 -0.02 12.35 15.90
CA ASN A 251 -0.07 12.37 17.36
C ASN A 251 1.17 11.67 17.91
N CYS A 252 2.22 12.45 18.22
CA CYS A 252 3.50 11.90 18.66
C CYS A 252 3.46 11.14 20.00
N PHE A 253 2.31 11.06 20.67
CA PHE A 253 2.12 10.29 21.90
C PHE A 253 1.38 8.95 21.67
N SER A 254 1.17 8.53 20.42
CA SER A 254 0.58 7.24 20.10
C SER A 254 1.31 6.49 18.99
N CYS A 255 1.10 5.17 18.95
CA CYS A 255 1.58 4.31 17.88
C CYS A 255 0.48 4.03 16.86
N ILE A 256 0.87 3.86 15.59
CA ILE A 256 0.04 3.25 14.56
C ILE A 256 0.41 1.76 14.49
N CYS A 257 -0.57 0.89 14.73
CA CYS A 257 -0.40 -0.55 14.73
C CYS A 257 -0.96 -1.18 13.45
N PRO A 258 -0.33 -2.26 12.94
CA PRO A 258 -0.90 -3.03 11.84
C PRO A 258 -2.18 -3.75 12.29
N SER A 259 -2.99 -4.19 11.31
CA SER A 259 -4.08 -5.13 11.58
C SER A 259 -3.57 -6.36 12.31
N GLY A 260 -4.27 -6.77 13.36
CA GLY A 260 -3.84 -7.91 14.20
C GLY A 260 -2.83 -7.55 15.29
N LYS A 261 -2.61 -6.25 15.59
CA LYS A 261 -1.91 -5.80 16.80
C LYS A 261 -2.67 -4.66 17.48
N GLU A 262 -2.70 -4.70 18.80
CA GLU A 262 -3.32 -3.73 19.69
C GLU A 262 -2.34 -3.33 20.81
N GLY A 263 -2.82 -2.58 21.80
CA GLY A 263 -2.01 -2.03 22.88
C GLY A 263 -1.55 -0.61 22.56
N THR A 264 -1.04 0.08 23.57
CA THR A 264 -0.56 1.46 23.43
C THR A 264 0.66 1.56 22.52
N ASN A 265 1.47 0.49 22.49
CA ASN A 265 2.72 0.38 21.76
C ASN A 265 2.70 -0.79 20.77
N CYS A 266 1.54 -1.28 20.32
CA CYS A 266 1.41 -2.41 19.39
C CYS A 266 1.99 -3.75 19.92
N GLU A 267 2.07 -3.90 21.23
CA GLU A 267 2.64 -5.04 21.95
C GLU A 267 1.63 -6.17 22.20
N LEU A 268 0.34 -5.88 22.10
CA LEU A 268 -0.72 -6.83 22.40
C LEU A 268 -1.25 -7.47 21.11
N PRO A 269 -1.66 -8.75 21.14
CA PRO A 269 -2.56 -9.30 20.13
C PRO A 269 -3.93 -8.59 20.20
N PRO A 270 -4.78 -8.68 19.16
CA PRO A 270 -6.07 -8.03 19.21
C PRO A 270 -6.95 -8.69 20.27
N LYS A 271 -7.93 -7.95 20.78
CA LYS A 271 -8.85 -8.48 21.79
C LYS A 271 -9.64 -9.64 21.18
N SER A 272 -9.42 -10.85 21.67
CA SER A 272 -10.32 -11.98 21.41
C SER A 272 -11.58 -11.83 22.23
N PHE A 273 -12.73 -12.02 21.59
CA PHE A 273 -13.94 -12.38 22.29
C PHE A 273 -13.83 -13.87 22.63
N LYS A 274 -13.63 -14.22 23.91
CA LYS A 274 -13.31 -15.60 24.34
C LYS A 274 -14.32 -16.65 23.87
N GLU A 275 -15.58 -16.26 23.70
CA GLU A 275 -16.66 -17.17 23.31
C GLU A 275 -16.57 -17.54 21.82
N GLU A 276 -16.15 -16.60 20.99
CA GLU A 276 -16.01 -16.77 19.55
C GLU A 276 -14.57 -17.12 19.15
N CYS A 277 -13.58 -16.32 19.58
CA CYS A 277 -12.14 -16.50 19.33
C CYS A 277 -11.47 -17.14 20.56
N PRO A 278 -11.41 -18.48 20.69
CA PRO A 278 -10.97 -19.15 21.92
C PRO A 278 -9.50 -18.96 22.26
N THR A 279 -8.65 -18.62 21.28
CA THR A 279 -7.24 -18.31 21.52
C THR A 279 -6.70 -17.26 20.56
N ASN A 280 -5.81 -16.42 21.06
CA ASN A 280 -4.98 -15.51 20.26
C ASN A 280 -3.62 -16.10 19.95
N ASP A 281 -3.18 -17.14 20.65
CA ASP A 281 -1.84 -17.71 20.52
C ASP A 281 -1.94 -19.20 20.23
N ILE A 282 -1.24 -19.64 19.19
CA ILE A 282 -1.07 -21.05 18.84
C ILE A 282 0.42 -21.36 18.78
N TRP A 283 0.89 -22.24 19.65
CA TRP A 283 2.26 -22.76 19.59
C TRP A 283 2.36 -23.86 18.54
N VAL A 284 3.04 -23.56 17.43
CA VAL A 284 3.22 -24.48 16.32
C VAL A 284 4.28 -25.51 16.67
N THR A 285 3.94 -26.78 16.49
CA THR A 285 4.83 -27.92 16.70
C THR A 285 5.49 -28.35 15.38
N GLU A 286 6.41 -29.32 15.43
CA GLU A 286 7.00 -29.89 14.21
C GLU A 286 6.02 -30.78 13.42
N LYS A 287 4.84 -31.08 13.98
CA LYS A 287 3.80 -31.87 13.32
C LYS A 287 2.89 -30.95 12.51
N GLU A 288 2.52 -31.41 11.32
CA GLU A 288 1.52 -30.72 10.51
C GLU A 288 0.15 -30.80 11.20
N GLU A 289 -0.41 -29.64 11.52
CA GLU A 289 -1.70 -29.48 12.19
C GLU A 289 -2.65 -28.69 11.29
N LYS A 290 -3.84 -29.25 11.03
CA LYS A 290 -4.87 -28.56 10.27
C LYS A 290 -5.69 -27.68 11.19
N ILE A 291 -5.65 -26.37 10.93
CA ILE A 291 -6.39 -25.37 11.68
C ILE A 291 -7.46 -24.77 10.77
N THR A 292 -8.70 -24.78 11.23
CA THR A 292 -9.83 -24.23 10.48
C THR A 292 -10.29 -22.94 11.13
N PHE A 293 -10.31 -21.86 10.37
CA PHE A 293 -10.93 -20.59 10.75
C PHE A 293 -12.22 -20.43 9.96
N SER A 294 -13.35 -20.34 10.65
CA SER A 294 -14.65 -20.00 10.05
C SER A 294 -15.01 -18.54 10.35
N ASN A 295 -15.86 -17.95 9.51
CA ASN A 295 -16.42 -16.62 9.78
C ASN A 295 -17.20 -16.68 11.10
N GLN A 296 -16.68 -15.99 12.12
CA GLN A 296 -17.24 -16.05 13.46
C GLN A 296 -18.29 -14.96 13.62
N ASN A 297 -19.46 -15.10 13.00
CA ASN A 297 -20.58 -14.16 13.15
C ASN A 297 -20.21 -12.67 12.93
N GLY A 298 -19.22 -12.38 12.06
CA GLY A 298 -18.72 -11.02 11.83
C GLY A 298 -17.72 -10.49 12.87
N TYR A 299 -17.22 -11.34 13.77
CA TYR A 299 -16.10 -11.02 14.65
C TYR A 299 -14.77 -11.26 13.95
N TYR A 300 -13.85 -10.31 14.13
CA TYR A 300 -12.48 -10.40 13.66
C TYR A 300 -11.61 -11.09 14.71
N CYS A 301 -11.16 -12.32 14.43
CA CYS A 301 -10.10 -12.95 15.21
C CYS A 301 -8.75 -12.70 14.54
N ALA A 302 -7.74 -12.39 15.34
CA ALA A 302 -6.37 -12.63 14.91
C ALA A 302 -5.70 -13.62 15.83
N VAL A 303 -4.94 -14.52 15.20
CA VAL A 303 -4.18 -15.56 15.87
C VAL A 303 -2.71 -15.37 15.53
N ARG A 304 -1.90 -15.33 16.57
CA ARG A 304 -0.45 -15.33 16.51
C ARG A 304 0.05 -16.75 16.62
N PHE A 305 0.77 -17.17 15.59
CA PHE A 305 1.45 -18.46 15.58
C PHE A 305 2.86 -18.29 16.15
N LEU A 306 3.13 -18.99 17.24
CA LEU A 306 4.37 -18.93 18.00
C LEU A 306 5.20 -20.17 17.73
N THR A 307 6.52 -20.01 17.64
CA THR A 307 7.47 -21.12 17.55
C THR A 307 8.72 -20.79 18.35
N VAL A 308 9.59 -21.78 18.58
CA VAL A 308 10.87 -21.56 19.27
C VAL A 308 11.80 -20.71 18.41
N SER A 309 12.72 -19.98 19.06
CA SER A 309 13.64 -19.06 18.38
C SER A 309 14.38 -19.71 17.21
N ASN A 310 14.57 -18.96 16.12
CA ASN A 310 15.22 -19.37 14.87
C ASN A 310 14.54 -20.49 14.05
N LYS A 311 13.32 -20.91 14.40
CA LYS A 311 12.52 -21.79 13.54
C LYS A 311 11.59 -20.98 12.62
N ARG A 312 11.23 -21.56 11.48
CA ARG A 312 10.27 -20.99 10.52
C ARG A 312 8.96 -21.77 10.62
N ILE A 313 7.85 -21.05 10.57
CA ILE A 313 6.51 -21.65 10.50
C ILE A 313 6.14 -21.74 9.03
N GLN A 314 5.80 -22.95 8.56
CA GLN A 314 5.25 -23.14 7.22
C GLN A 314 3.73 -23.18 7.31
N PHE A 315 3.07 -22.34 6.51
CA PHE A 315 1.63 -22.40 6.32
C PHE A 315 1.33 -23.08 4.99
N ARG A 316 0.36 -24.00 4.99
CA ARG A 316 -0.25 -24.54 3.78
C ARG A 316 -1.73 -24.20 3.81
N PHE A 317 -2.19 -23.56 2.74
CA PHE A 317 -3.59 -23.18 2.58
C PHE A 317 -4.25 -24.18 1.64
N ASP A 318 -5.12 -25.03 2.18
CA ASP A 318 -5.84 -26.05 1.39
C ASP A 318 -6.97 -25.44 0.55
N ALA A 319 -7.80 -24.60 1.16
CA ALA A 319 -8.93 -23.94 0.52
C ALA A 319 -9.23 -22.62 1.23
N LEU A 320 -9.42 -21.56 0.45
CA LEU A 320 -9.87 -20.25 0.93
C LEU A 320 -11.23 -19.96 0.31
N ASN A 321 -12.28 -20.00 1.14
CA ASN A 321 -13.62 -19.60 0.73
C ASN A 321 -13.91 -18.21 1.28
N PHE A 322 -13.71 -17.19 0.44
CA PHE A 322 -14.15 -15.84 0.74
C PHE A 322 -15.62 -15.71 0.31
N THR A 323 -16.52 -15.54 1.28
CA THR A 323 -17.88 -15.10 0.98
C THR A 323 -17.92 -13.59 1.09
N ASP A 324 -18.34 -12.92 0.02
CA ASP A 324 -18.65 -11.49 0.11
C ASP A 324 -19.76 -11.32 1.15
N SER A 325 -19.49 -10.58 2.22
CA SER A 325 -20.54 -10.14 3.12
C SER A 325 -21.39 -9.12 2.35
N LYS A 326 -22.63 -9.51 2.02
CA LYS A 326 -23.64 -8.63 1.41
C LYS A 326 -23.87 -7.37 2.23
#